data_AF-A0A1U7DN49-F1
#
_entry.id   AF-A0A1U7DN49-F1
#
_cell.length_a   1.000
_cell.length_b   1.000
_cell.length_c   1.000
_cell.angle_alpha   90.00
_cell.angle_beta   90.00
_cell.angle_gamma   90.00
#
_symmetry.space_group_name_H-M   'P 1'
#
loop_
_entity.id
_entity.type
_entity.pdbx_description
1 polymer ?
#
loop_
_entity_poly.entity_id
_entity_poly.type
_entity_poly.pdbx_seq_one_letter_code
_entity_poly.pdbx_strand_id
1 'polypeptide(L)'
;MENLDSIQYQFLMTGIISGIVHVIIFIASIILIYKKRTIATAILLTGSVLSLISYFGSFALNIWAARISSKLMIKTQITMSFFQGFSFLIFGVGLLLLAINNFKKQ
;
A
#
# COMPACT_ATOMS: atom_id res chain seq x y z
N MET A 1 -28.76 -19.23 7.32
CA MET A 1 -28.05 -18.70 6.13
C MET A 1 -27.26 -17.51 6.61
N GLU A 2 -25.96 -17.71 6.83
CA GLU A 2 -25.04 -16.64 7.17
C GLU A 2 -25.10 -15.59 6.06
N ASN A 3 -25.27 -14.32 6.42
CA ASN A 3 -25.52 -13.22 5.48
C ASN A 3 -24.31 -13.02 4.57
N LEU A 4 -24.23 -13.78 3.48
CA LEU A 4 -23.22 -13.66 2.43
C LEU A 4 -23.13 -12.21 1.92
N ASP A 5 -24.25 -11.50 1.93
CA ASP A 5 -24.33 -10.08 1.61
C ASP A 5 -23.48 -9.24 2.58
N SER A 6 -23.55 -9.49 3.89
CA SER A 6 -22.80 -8.72 4.89
C SER A 6 -21.29 -8.85 4.74
N ILE A 7 -20.78 -10.05 4.41
CA ILE A 7 -19.35 -10.31 4.19
C ILE A 7 -18.89 -9.62 2.90
N GLN A 8 -19.69 -9.67 1.83
CA GLN A 8 -19.39 -8.98 0.59
C GLN A 8 -19.37 -7.45 0.78
N TYR A 9 -20.35 -6.89 1.49
CA TYR A 9 -20.38 -5.47 1.82
C TYR A 9 -19.17 -5.02 2.65
N GLN A 10 -18.77 -5.81 3.66
CA GLN A 10 -17.56 -5.53 4.44
C GLN A 10 -16.32 -5.56 3.55
N PHE A 11 -16.16 -6.58 2.70
CA PHE A 11 -15.02 -6.68 1.79
C PHE A 11 -14.92 -5.47 0.85
N LEU A 12 -16.06 -5.05 0.28
CA LEU A 12 -16.15 -3.88 -0.60
C LEU A 12 -15.77 -2.58 0.14
N MET A 13 -16.31 -2.37 1.34
CA MET A 13 -16.00 -1.19 2.16
C MET A 13 -14.53 -1.13 2.54
N THR A 14 -13.95 -2.26 2.97
CA THR A 14 -12.53 -2.32 3.34
C THR A 14 -11.64 -2.00 2.15
N GLY A 15 -12.00 -2.47 0.95
CA GLY A 15 -11.30 -2.14 -0.28
C GLY A 15 -11.38 -0.65 -0.64
N ILE A 16 -12.56 -0.05 -0.57
CA ILE A 16 -12.71 1.39 -0.87
C ILE A 16 -11.89 2.25 0.09
N ILE A 17 -11.99 1.96 1.40
CA ILE A 17 -11.25 2.70 2.44
C ILE A 17 -9.74 2.55 2.22
N SER A 18 -9.26 1.32 2.00
CA SER A 18 -7.84 1.07 1.78
C SER A 18 -7.32 1.79 0.54
N GLY A 19 -8.09 1.78 -0.56
CA GLY A 19 -7.75 2.50 -1.79
C GLY A 19 -7.61 4.01 -1.56
N ILE A 20 -8.56 4.63 -0.84
CA ILE A 20 -8.51 6.05 -0.51
C ILE A 20 -7.26 6.37 0.33
N VAL A 21 -6.94 5.55 1.33
CA VAL A 21 -5.75 5.73 2.17
C VAL A 21 -4.47 5.70 1.34
N HIS A 22 -4.32 4.73 0.43
CA HIS A 22 -3.15 4.66 -0.45
C HIS A 22 -3.02 5.91 -1.35
N VAL A 23 -4.14 6.41 -1.89
CA VAL A 23 -4.16 7.62 -2.71
C VAL A 23 -3.76 8.86 -1.90
N ILE A 24 -4.29 9.01 -0.68
CA ILE A 24 -3.94 10.14 0.21
C ILE A 24 -2.45 10.11 0.54
N ILE A 25 -1.91 8.95 0.93
CA ILE A 25 -0.48 8.79 1.26
C ILE A 25 0.38 9.14 0.05
N PHE A 26 -0.01 8.69 -1.15
CA PHE A 26 0.71 8.99 -2.37
C PHE A 26 0.73 10.49 -2.68
N ILE A 27 -0.42 11.18 -2.60
CA ILE A 27 -0.51 12.64 -2.79
C ILE A 27 0.34 13.39 -1.74
N ALA A 28 0.25 13.00 -0.47
CA ALA A 28 1.06 13.59 0.59
C ALA A 28 2.56 13.42 0.34
N SER A 29 2.98 12.26 -0.18
CA SER A 29 4.36 11.96 -0.57
C SER A 29 4.84 12.89 -1.70
N ILE A 30 3.99 13.13 -2.70
CA ILE A 30 4.28 14.04 -3.82
C ILE A 30 4.46 15.49 -3.30
N ILE A 31 3.57 15.94 -2.43
CA ILE A 31 3.66 17.29 -1.85
C ILE A 31 4.98 17.44 -1.06
N LEU A 32 5.35 16.42 -0.28
CA LEU A 32 6.57 16.41 0.52
C LEU A 32 7.83 16.48 -0.36
N ILE A 33 7.91 15.69 -1.43
CA ILE A 33 9.08 15.75 -2.33
C ILE A 33 9.17 17.09 -3.02
N TYR A 34 8.04 17.69 -3.42
CA TYR A 34 8.03 19.01 -4.06
C TYR A 34 8.56 20.10 -3.12
N LYS A 35 8.21 20.01 -1.83
CA LYS A 35 8.57 21.01 -0.82
C LYS A 35 9.99 20.85 -0.26
N LYS A 36 10.46 19.63 0.00
CA LYS A 36 11.76 19.40 0.68
C LYS A 36 12.86 18.86 -0.22
N ARG A 37 12.53 18.13 -1.30
CA ARG A 37 13.50 17.58 -2.26
C ARG A 37 14.71 16.87 -1.62
N THR A 38 14.47 16.11 -0.55
CA THR A 38 15.51 15.33 0.15
C THR A 38 15.50 13.86 -0.26
N ILE A 39 16.60 13.16 0.00
CA ILE A 39 16.70 11.70 -0.17
C ILE A 39 15.59 10.99 0.62
N ALA A 40 15.29 11.45 1.84
CA ALA A 40 14.22 10.91 2.66
C ALA A 40 12.84 11.01 1.97
N THR A 41 12.52 12.17 1.38
CA THR A 41 11.26 12.34 0.64
C THR A 41 11.20 11.52 -0.65
N ALA A 42 12.35 11.25 -1.29
CA ALA A 42 12.42 10.38 -2.45
C ALA A 42 12.15 8.91 -2.08
N ILE A 43 12.76 8.42 -0.99
CA ILE A 43 12.52 7.06 -0.45
C ILE A 43 11.06 6.90 -0.02
N LEU A 44 10.50 7.91 0.65
CA LEU A 44 9.10 7.93 1.07
C LEU A 44 8.16 7.83 -0.14
N LEU A 45 8.43 8.60 -1.21
CA LEU A 45 7.65 8.53 -2.45
C LEU A 45 7.79 7.17 -3.14
N THR A 46 8.98 6.57 -3.18
CA THR A 46 9.15 5.24 -3.76
C THR A 46 8.37 4.19 -3.00
N GLY A 47 8.39 4.24 -1.66
CA GLY A 47 7.57 3.36 -0.82
C GLY A 47 6.07 3.54 -1.05
N SER A 48 5.59 4.77 -1.20
CA SER A 48 4.16 5.02 -1.46
C SER A 48 3.72 4.61 -2.87
N VAL A 49 4.57 4.79 -3.89
CA VAL A 49 4.34 4.26 -5.24
C VAL A 49 4.26 2.74 -5.23
N LEU A 50 5.23 2.07 -4.59
CA LEU A 50 5.25 0.62 -4.47
C LEU A 50 4.02 0.10 -3.74
N SER A 51 3.60 0.79 -2.68
CA SER A 51 2.41 0.47 -1.90
C SER A 51 1.14 0.58 -2.74
N LEU A 52 1.02 1.63 -3.56
CA LEU A 52 -0.12 1.84 -4.45
C LEU A 52 -0.17 0.78 -5.57
N ILE A 53 0.98 0.50 -6.20
CA ILE A 53 1.09 -0.57 -7.22
C ILE A 53 0.76 -1.93 -6.60
N SER A 54 1.26 -2.22 -5.40
CA SER A 54 0.98 -3.47 -4.70
C SER A 54 -0.50 -3.60 -4.38
N TYR A 55 -1.17 -2.52 -3.96
CA TYR A 55 -2.60 -2.53 -3.68
C TYR A 55 -3.44 -2.87 -4.93
N PHE A 56 -3.28 -2.10 -6.01
CA PHE A 56 -4.03 -2.34 -7.25
C PHE A 56 -3.62 -3.65 -7.95
N GLY A 57 -2.34 -4.00 -7.90
CA GLY A 57 -1.80 -5.26 -8.42
C GLY A 57 -2.38 -6.46 -7.68
N SER A 58 -2.48 -6.40 -6.35
CA SER A 58 -3.11 -7.44 -5.53
C SER A 58 -4.57 -7.63 -5.89
N PHE A 59 -5.31 -6.53 -6.08
CA PHE A 59 -6.71 -6.59 -6.47
C PHE A 59 -6.91 -7.29 -7.82
N ALA A 60 -6.15 -6.88 -8.84
CA ALA A 60 -6.24 -7.47 -10.17
C ALA A 60 -5.81 -8.95 -10.19
N LEU A 61 -4.70 -9.28 -9.51
CA LEU A 61 -4.16 -10.63 -9.48
C LEU A 61 -5.00 -11.60 -8.65
N ASN A 62 -5.63 -11.13 -7.58
CA ASN A 62 -6.58 -11.95 -6.81
C ASN A 62 -7.85 -12.26 -7.61
N ILE A 63 -8.40 -11.29 -8.35
CA ILE A 63 -9.54 -11.54 -9.25
C ILE A 63 -9.19 -12.56 -10.32
N TRP A 64 -7.99 -12.46 -10.91
CA TRP A 64 -7.54 -13.40 -11.93
C TRP A 64 -7.27 -14.80 -11.34
N ALA A 65 -6.58 -14.88 -10.20
CA ALA A 65 -6.26 -16.16 -9.56
C ALA A 65 -7.50 -16.90 -9.05
N ALA A 66 -8.50 -16.17 -8.54
CA ALA A 66 -9.79 -16.74 -8.10
C ALA A 66 -10.55 -17.45 -9.23
N ARG A 67 -10.34 -17.04 -10.49
CA ARG A 67 -10.95 -17.69 -11.66
C ARG A 67 -10.28 -19.00 -12.05
N ILE A 68 -9.04 -19.25 -11.61
CA ILE A 68 -8.24 -20.40 -12.04
C ILE A 68 -8.25 -21.51 -10.98
N SER A 69 -7.84 -21.21 -9.75
CA SER A 69 -7.96 -22.15 -8.62
C SER A 69 -7.73 -21.47 -7.27
N SER A 70 -8.34 -22.05 -6.23
CA SER A 70 -8.13 -21.63 -4.83
C SER A 70 -6.67 -21.76 -4.38
N LYS A 71 -5.94 -22.79 -4.86
CA LYS A 71 -4.51 -22.97 -4.55
C LYS A 71 -3.65 -21.85 -5.14
N LEU A 72 -3.98 -21.39 -6.35
CA LEU A 72 -3.28 -20.27 -6.98
C LEU A 72 -3.60 -18.96 -6.25
N MET A 73 -4.85 -18.77 -5.82
CA MET A 73 -5.27 -17.62 -5.02
C MET A 73 -4.45 -17.50 -3.72
N ILE A 74 -4.26 -18.59 -2.98
CA ILE A 74 -3.45 -18.59 -1.75
C ILE A 74 -2.00 -18.20 -2.04
N LYS A 75 -1.39 -18.77 -3.09
CA LYS A 75 0.00 -18.45 -3.47
C LYS A 75 0.16 -16.98 -3.88
N THR A 76 -0.80 -16.45 -4.64
CA THR A 76 -0.86 -15.03 -4.99
C THR A 76 -0.97 -14.17 -3.75
N GLN A 77 -1.87 -14.51 -2.82
CA GLN A 77 -2.06 -13.75 -1.59
C GLN A 77 -0.78 -13.67 -0.75
N ILE A 78 -0.06 -14.79 -0.56
CA ILE A 78 1.23 -14.81 0.17
C ILE A 78 2.24 -13.87 -0.50
N THR A 79 2.36 -13.94 -1.82
CA THR A 79 3.30 -13.12 -2.59
C THR A 79 2.95 -11.64 -2.48
N MET A 80 1.66 -11.31 -2.55
CA MET A 80 1.16 -9.94 -2.40
C MET A 80 1.35 -9.40 -0.99
N SER A 81 1.10 -10.20 0.05
CA SER A 81 1.36 -9.80 1.44
C SER A 81 2.83 -9.47 1.68
N PHE A 82 3.75 -10.25 1.10
CA PHE A 82 5.18 -9.93 1.15
C PHE A 82 5.49 -8.61 0.44
N PHE A 83 4.98 -8.41 -0.78
CA PHE A 83 5.17 -7.17 -1.54
C PHE A 83 4.62 -5.95 -0.81
N GLN A 84 3.44 -6.08 -0.19
CA GLN A 84 2.81 -5.02 0.59
C GLN A 84 3.62 -4.68 1.85
N GLY A 85 4.08 -5.70 2.58
CA GLY A 85 4.97 -5.52 3.74
C GLY A 85 6.29 -4.84 3.37
N PHE A 86 6.92 -5.27 2.27
CA PHE A 86 8.14 -4.65 1.75
C PHE A 86 7.93 -3.19 1.34
N SER A 87 6.83 -2.90 0.65
CA SER A 87 6.46 -1.53 0.27
C SER A 87 6.28 -0.63 1.49
N PHE A 88 5.61 -1.14 2.52
CA PHE A 88 5.40 -0.43 3.79
C PHE A 88 6.71 -0.21 4.55
N LEU A 89 7.64 -1.16 4.50
CA LEU A 89 8.97 -1.03 5.07
C LEU A 89 9.73 0.13 4.42
N ILE A 90 9.76 0.21 3.08
CA ILE A 90 10.42 1.31 2.37
C ILE A 90 9.79 2.65 2.75
N PHE A 91 8.46 2.72 2.77
CA PHE A 91 7.74 3.91 3.20
C PHE A 91 8.11 4.33 4.63
N GLY A 92 8.12 3.38 5.56
CA GLY A 92 8.48 3.60 6.97
C GLY A 92 9.92 4.08 7.14
N VAL A 93 10.87 3.51 6.40
CA VAL A 93 12.27 3.97 6.38
C VAL A 93 12.36 5.41 5.87
N GLY A 94 11.65 5.73 4.78
CA GLY A 94 11.59 7.11 4.25
C GLY A 94 11.02 8.10 5.26
N LEU A 95 9.97 7.71 5.98
CA LEU A 95 9.33 8.53 7.00
C LEU A 95 10.21 8.73 8.24
N LEU A 96 10.91 7.68 8.70
CA LEU A 96 11.90 7.79 9.78
C LEU A 96 13.06 8.71 9.40
N LEU A 97 13.63 8.55 8.21
CA LEU A 97 14.70 9.43 7.72
C LEU A 97 14.23 10.89 7.63
N LEU A 98 12.99 11.11 7.18
CA LEU A 98 12.41 12.45 7.11
C LEU A 98 12.25 13.05 8.51
N ALA A 99 11.78 12.26 9.48
CA ALA A 99 11.66 12.69 10.87
C ALA A 99 13.04 13.04 11.45
N ILE A 100 14.03 12.15 11.32
CA ILE A 100 15.39 12.38 11.83
C ILE A 100 15.98 13.65 11.22
N ASN A 101 15.84 13.87 9.92
CA ASN A 101 16.37 15.08 9.26
C ASN A 101 15.70 16.38 9.70
N ASN A 102 14.44 16.32 10.15
CA ASN A 102 13.68 17.50 10.57
C ASN A 102 13.73 17.76 12.09
N PHE A 103 13.93 16.70 12.87
CA PHE A 103 13.99 16.76 14.34
C PHE A 103 15.40 16.65 14.89
N LYS A 104 16.44 16.50 14.05
CA LYS A 104 17.81 16.77 14.46
C LYS A 104 17.85 18.25 14.87
N LYS A 105 17.89 18.48 16.19
CA LYS A 105 18.10 19.80 16.79
C LYS A 105 19.24 20.49 16.03
N GLN A 106 18.95 21.67 15.51
CA GLN A 106 19.99 22.67 15.26
C GLN A 106 20.75 22.93 16.55
#